data_AF-A0A6F8ZXU3-F1
#
_entry.id   AF-A0A6F8ZXU3-F1
#
_cell.length_a   1.000
_cell.length_b   1.000
_cell.length_c   1.000
_cell.angle_alpha   90.00
_cell.angle_beta   90.00
_cell.angle_gamma   90.00
#
_symmetry.space_group_name_H-M   'P 1'
#
loop_
_entity.id
_entity.type
_entity.pdbx_description
1 polymer ?
#
loop_
_entity_poly.entity_id
_entity_poly.type
_entity_poly.pdbx_seq_one_letter_code
_entity_poly.pdbx_strand_id
1 'polypeptide(L)'
;FKTGQINGDLLIYHVLLTLKPYYAKPYEIVVDLTHAGPSNRFKTDFLSKWFVVFPGFAYENVAAIYIYNCNTWVREYTKYHERLLTGLKGSKKLLFIDSPARLAEHVEPDQQKLPAATLALEEDLKVFHNALKLAHKDTKVSIKVGSTAVQVTSAERTRVLGQSVFLNDIYYASEIEEICLVDENQFTLTIANQGTPLTFMHQECEAIVQSIIHIRTRWELSQPDSIPQHTKIRPKDVPGTLLNIALLNLGSSDPSLRSAAYNLLCALTCTFNLKIEGQLLETSGLCIPANNTLFIVSISKTLAANEPHLTLEFLEECISGFSKSSIELKHLCLEYMTPWLLNLVRFCKHNDDAKRQRVTAILDKLITMTINEKQMYPSIQAKIWGSLGQITDLLDVVLDSFIKTSATGGLGSIKAEVMADTAVALASGNVK
;
A
#
# COMPACT_ATOMS: atom_id res chain seq x y z
N PHE A 1 -13.58 17.49 -6.41
CA PHE A 1 -12.68 17.85 -7.53
C PHE A 1 -11.33 17.16 -7.33
N LYS A 2 -10.75 16.56 -8.38
CA LYS A 2 -9.39 16.00 -8.36
C LYS A 2 -8.56 16.62 -9.48
N THR A 3 -7.47 17.27 -9.11
CA THR A 3 -6.61 18.05 -9.99
C THR A 3 -5.98 17.14 -11.04
N GLY A 4 -6.11 17.49 -12.31
CA GLY A 4 -5.62 16.69 -13.44
C GLY A 4 -6.60 15.64 -13.97
N GLN A 5 -7.74 15.41 -13.30
CA GLN A 5 -8.81 14.56 -13.82
C GLN A 5 -9.98 15.35 -14.39
N ILE A 6 -10.28 16.52 -13.80
CA ILE A 6 -11.36 17.40 -14.23
C ILE A 6 -10.75 18.70 -14.76
N ASN A 7 -11.23 19.17 -15.91
CA ASN A 7 -10.83 20.48 -16.44
C ASN A 7 -11.35 21.59 -15.51
N GLY A 8 -10.44 22.44 -15.04
CA GLY A 8 -10.77 23.52 -14.10
C GLY A 8 -11.79 24.53 -14.65
N ASP A 9 -11.70 24.88 -15.93
CA ASP A 9 -12.61 25.85 -16.54
C ASP A 9 -14.03 25.28 -16.65
N LEU A 10 -14.18 23.97 -16.89
CA LEU A 10 -15.47 23.29 -16.84
C LEU A 10 -16.08 23.28 -15.44
N LEU A 11 -15.25 23.11 -14.39
CA LEU A 11 -15.72 23.20 -13.01
C LEU A 11 -16.23 24.61 -12.68
N ILE A 12 -15.47 25.66 -13.03
CA ILE A 12 -15.89 27.04 -12.81
C ILE A 12 -17.20 27.30 -13.57
N TYR A 13 -17.28 26.88 -14.83
CA TYR A 13 -18.48 27.06 -15.64
C TYR A 13 -19.70 26.33 -15.04
N HIS A 14 -19.51 25.11 -14.54
CA HIS A 14 -20.56 24.37 -13.85
C HIS A 14 -21.05 25.13 -12.61
N VAL A 15 -20.15 25.60 -11.74
CA VAL A 15 -20.54 26.37 -10.55
C VAL A 15 -21.23 27.68 -10.94
N LEU A 16 -20.76 28.37 -11.98
CA LEU A 16 -21.40 29.58 -12.50
C LEU A 16 -22.83 29.31 -12.96
N LEU A 17 -23.07 28.24 -13.72
CA LEU A 17 -24.41 27.85 -14.16
C LEU A 17 -25.32 27.48 -12.99
N THR A 18 -24.79 26.76 -11.99
CA THR A 18 -25.52 26.39 -10.78
C THR A 18 -25.92 27.62 -9.95
N LEU A 19 -25.04 28.62 -9.85
CA LEU A 19 -25.30 29.84 -9.08
C LEU A 19 -26.11 30.90 -9.87
N LYS A 20 -26.13 30.85 -11.20
CA LYS A 20 -26.78 31.85 -12.07
C LYS A 20 -28.23 32.20 -11.67
N PRO A 21 -29.10 31.26 -11.25
CA PRO A 21 -30.46 31.58 -10.81
C PRO A 21 -30.53 32.29 -9.44
N TYR A 22 -29.46 32.22 -8.64
CA TYR A 22 -29.48 32.57 -7.22
C TYR A 22 -28.59 33.74 -6.85
N TYR A 23 -27.42 33.88 -7.48
CA TYR A 23 -26.36 34.83 -7.11
C TYR A 23 -26.70 36.33 -7.24
N ALA A 24 -27.88 36.66 -7.79
CA ALA A 24 -28.40 38.02 -7.88
C ALA A 24 -29.05 38.46 -6.55
N LYS A 25 -29.36 37.52 -5.66
CA LYS A 25 -29.85 37.73 -4.30
C LYS A 25 -28.80 37.24 -3.30
N PRO A 26 -28.90 37.62 -2.01
CA PRO A 26 -28.04 37.07 -0.97
C PRO A 26 -28.11 35.55 -0.91
N TYR A 27 -26.97 34.90 -0.79
CA TYR A 27 -26.85 33.44 -0.71
C TYR A 27 -25.68 33.04 0.20
N GLU A 28 -25.69 31.78 0.62
CA GLU A 28 -24.69 31.22 1.51
C GLU A 28 -24.01 30.01 0.85
N ILE A 29 -22.79 29.69 1.30
CA ILE A 29 -21.98 28.62 0.73
C ILE A 29 -21.49 27.72 1.86
N VAL A 30 -21.66 26.41 1.71
CA VAL A 30 -20.97 25.41 2.54
C VAL A 30 -19.81 24.83 1.74
N VAL A 31 -18.60 24.93 2.29
CA VAL A 31 -17.37 24.37 1.72
C VAL A 31 -16.95 23.19 2.60
N ASP A 32 -17.27 21.99 2.15
CA ASP A 32 -16.84 20.76 2.80
C ASP A 32 -15.39 20.43 2.41
N LEU A 33 -14.48 20.50 3.38
CA LEU A 33 -13.06 20.18 3.25
C LEU A 33 -12.70 18.83 3.87
N THR A 34 -13.70 18.00 4.14
CA THR A 34 -13.52 16.61 4.59
C THR A 34 -12.54 15.88 3.67
N HIS A 35 -11.43 15.41 4.25
CA HIS A 35 -10.35 14.72 3.53
C HIS A 35 -9.72 15.51 2.35
N ALA A 36 -9.83 16.84 2.33
CA ALA A 36 -9.19 17.66 1.30
C ALA A 36 -7.66 17.59 1.41
N GLY A 37 -6.98 17.20 0.32
CA GLY A 37 -5.53 17.04 0.27
C GLY A 37 -4.88 17.54 -1.02
N PRO A 38 -3.60 17.21 -1.26
CA PRO A 38 -2.84 17.66 -2.42
C PRO A 38 -3.53 17.35 -3.76
N SER A 39 -4.27 16.25 -3.83
CA SER A 39 -4.97 15.83 -5.04
C SER A 39 -6.17 16.71 -5.40
N ASN A 40 -6.66 17.53 -4.46
CA ASN A 40 -7.83 18.40 -4.62
C ASN A 40 -7.44 19.87 -4.83
N ARG A 41 -6.15 20.19 -4.79
CA ARG A 41 -5.65 21.57 -4.78
C ARG A 41 -5.99 22.35 -6.05
N PHE A 42 -6.34 23.63 -5.89
CA PHE A 42 -6.28 24.55 -7.01
C PHE A 42 -4.84 24.99 -7.21
N LYS A 43 -4.32 24.86 -8.44
CA LYS A 43 -3.01 25.44 -8.79
C LYS A 43 -3.12 26.97 -8.77
N THR A 44 -2.01 27.68 -8.61
CA THR A 44 -1.97 29.15 -8.49
C THR A 44 -2.83 29.88 -9.53
N ASP A 45 -2.65 29.57 -10.82
CA ASP A 45 -3.40 30.21 -11.90
C ASP A 45 -4.90 29.91 -11.78
N PHE A 46 -5.25 28.66 -11.48
CA PHE A 46 -6.63 28.24 -11.31
C PHE A 46 -7.29 28.88 -10.08
N LEU A 47 -6.55 29.00 -8.96
CA LEU A 47 -7.02 29.69 -7.76
C LEU A 47 -7.32 31.15 -8.06
N SER A 48 -6.44 31.85 -8.77
CA SER A 48 -6.63 33.26 -9.10
C SER A 48 -7.88 33.50 -9.98
N LYS A 49 -8.20 32.57 -10.90
CA LYS A 49 -9.40 32.64 -11.75
C LYS A 49 -10.70 32.74 -10.93
N TRP A 50 -10.81 32.04 -9.80
CA TRP A 50 -12.02 32.06 -8.96
C TRP A 50 -12.37 33.46 -8.42
N PHE A 51 -11.40 34.37 -8.35
CA PHE A 51 -11.60 35.74 -7.86
C PHE A 51 -11.96 36.76 -8.95
N VAL A 52 -12.01 36.35 -10.22
CA VAL A 52 -12.27 37.27 -11.35
C VAL A 52 -13.38 36.80 -12.30
N VAL A 53 -13.80 35.53 -12.25
CA VAL A 53 -14.76 34.99 -13.22
C VAL A 53 -16.21 35.37 -12.91
N PHE A 54 -16.58 35.57 -11.65
CA PHE A 54 -17.96 35.95 -11.32
C PHE A 54 -18.17 37.46 -11.44
N PRO A 55 -19.41 37.92 -11.73
CA PRO A 55 -19.75 39.33 -11.63
C PRO A 55 -19.53 39.85 -10.20
N GLY A 56 -19.11 41.12 -10.05
CA GLY A 56 -18.80 41.71 -8.73
C GLY A 56 -19.90 41.53 -7.69
N PHE A 57 -21.17 41.79 -8.08
CA PHE A 57 -22.33 41.62 -7.20
C PHE A 57 -22.50 40.19 -6.68
N ALA A 58 -22.06 39.17 -7.42
CA ALA A 58 -22.16 37.78 -6.99
C ALA A 58 -21.24 37.50 -5.79
N TYR A 59 -20.08 38.14 -5.70
CA TYR A 59 -19.22 38.07 -4.52
C TYR A 59 -19.78 38.88 -3.34
N GLU A 60 -20.35 40.05 -3.62
CA GLU A 60 -20.95 40.91 -2.59
C GLU A 60 -22.15 40.24 -1.91
N ASN A 61 -22.98 39.55 -2.70
CA ASN A 61 -24.17 38.82 -2.26
C ASN A 61 -23.88 37.55 -1.45
N VAL A 62 -22.62 37.11 -1.33
CA VAL A 62 -22.29 36.02 -0.40
C VAL A 62 -22.50 36.52 1.03
N ALA A 63 -23.51 36.00 1.73
CA ALA A 63 -23.84 36.38 3.10
C ALA A 63 -22.90 35.69 4.11
N ALA A 64 -22.72 34.38 3.95
CA ALA A 64 -21.85 33.56 4.78
C ALA A 64 -21.19 32.42 3.99
N ILE A 65 -20.00 32.01 4.42
CA ILE A 65 -19.27 30.85 3.92
C ILE A 65 -18.92 29.96 5.11
N TYR A 66 -19.56 28.81 5.20
CA TYR A 66 -19.32 27.79 6.22
C TYR A 66 -18.21 26.86 5.75
N ILE A 67 -17.07 26.88 6.43
CA ILE A 67 -15.93 26.02 6.14
C ILE A 67 -15.96 24.84 7.10
N TYR A 68 -16.31 23.67 6.58
CA TYR A 68 -16.47 22.44 7.36
C TYR A 68 -15.23 21.55 7.25
N ASN A 69 -14.80 20.92 8.36
CA ASN A 69 -13.65 20.00 8.40
C ASN A 69 -12.34 20.57 7.81
N CYS A 70 -12.00 21.81 8.19
CA CYS A 70 -10.68 22.36 7.86
C CYS A 70 -9.57 21.50 8.47
N ASN A 71 -8.51 21.23 7.72
CA ASN A 71 -7.44 20.29 8.12
C ASN A 71 -6.04 20.92 8.01
N THR A 72 -5.02 20.21 8.47
CA THR A 72 -3.62 20.69 8.49
C THR A 72 -3.10 21.00 7.10
N TRP A 73 -3.46 20.21 6.09
CA TRP A 73 -3.03 20.45 4.71
C TRP A 73 -3.66 21.74 4.15
N VAL A 74 -4.95 21.97 4.37
CA VAL A 74 -5.64 23.21 3.96
C VAL A 74 -5.00 24.41 4.64
N ARG A 75 -4.68 24.32 5.94
CA ARG A 75 -3.98 25.39 6.64
C ARG A 75 -2.67 25.76 5.93
N GLU A 76 -1.83 24.78 5.60
CA GLU A 76 -0.57 25.06 4.88
C GLU A 76 -0.81 25.58 3.46
N TYR A 77 -1.81 25.06 2.75
CA TYR A 77 -2.23 25.59 1.46
C TYR A 77 -2.64 27.08 1.54
N THR A 78 -3.41 27.47 2.57
CA THR A 78 -3.81 28.88 2.76
C THR A 78 -2.64 29.80 3.06
N LYS A 79 -1.63 29.32 3.80
CA LYS A 79 -0.40 30.08 4.03
C LYS A 79 0.43 30.22 2.76
N TYR A 80 0.59 29.13 2.01
CA TYR A 80 1.35 29.13 0.75
C TYR A 80 0.75 30.12 -0.27
N HIS A 81 -0.58 30.23 -0.32
CA HIS A 81 -1.30 31.15 -1.18
C HIS A 81 -1.77 32.45 -0.49
N GLU A 82 -1.12 32.88 0.60
CA GLU A 82 -1.56 34.02 1.41
C GLU A 82 -1.76 35.30 0.57
N ARG A 83 -0.92 35.55 -0.43
CA ARG A 83 -1.04 36.70 -1.34
C ARG A 83 -2.37 36.71 -2.10
N LEU A 84 -2.82 35.56 -2.59
CA LEU A 84 -4.10 35.47 -3.32
C LEU A 84 -5.29 35.49 -2.38
N LEU A 85 -5.13 34.99 -1.15
CA LEU A 85 -6.18 34.87 -0.15
C LEU A 85 -6.22 36.06 0.83
N THR A 86 -5.45 37.12 0.58
CA THR A 86 -5.35 38.27 1.49
C THR A 86 -6.71 38.93 1.75
N GLY A 87 -7.58 39.03 0.73
CA GLY A 87 -8.93 39.58 0.88
C GLY A 87 -9.87 38.73 1.75
N LEU A 88 -9.53 37.45 1.99
CA LEU A 88 -10.29 36.56 2.86
C LEU A 88 -9.80 36.57 4.32
N LYS A 89 -8.58 37.07 4.55
CA LYS A 89 -7.94 37.06 5.87
C LYS A 89 -8.71 37.95 6.84
N GLY A 90 -9.23 37.36 7.91
CA GLY A 90 -10.02 38.05 8.93
C GLY A 90 -11.45 38.42 8.49
N SER A 91 -11.91 37.93 7.34
CA SER A 91 -13.28 38.18 6.88
C SER A 91 -14.31 37.58 7.84
N LYS A 92 -15.28 38.39 8.28
CA LYS A 92 -16.40 37.95 9.14
C LYS A 92 -17.40 37.04 8.40
N LYS A 93 -17.36 37.01 7.07
CA LYS A 93 -18.20 36.13 6.25
C LYS A 93 -17.73 34.67 6.30
N LEU A 94 -16.48 34.41 6.68
CA LEU A 94 -15.94 33.05 6.82
C LEU A 94 -16.23 32.52 8.23
N LEU A 95 -16.96 31.42 8.31
CA LEU A 95 -17.33 30.74 9.55
C LEU A 95 -16.75 29.33 9.53
N PHE A 96 -15.80 29.05 10.41
CA PHE A 96 -15.20 27.72 10.54
C PHE A 96 -16.04 26.85 11.48
N ILE A 97 -16.48 25.72 10.95
CA ILE A 97 -17.37 24.77 11.60
C ILE A 97 -16.59 23.51 11.94
N ASP A 98 -16.64 23.12 13.22
CA ASP A 98 -15.88 22.00 13.78
C ASP A 98 -16.71 20.72 13.97
N SER A 99 -18.04 20.81 13.84
CA SER A 99 -18.98 19.72 14.08
C SER A 99 -20.34 20.01 13.42
N PRO A 100 -21.15 18.98 13.10
CA PRO A 100 -22.49 19.20 12.52
C PRO A 100 -23.41 19.96 13.47
N ALA A 101 -23.22 19.79 14.78
CA ALA A 101 -23.96 20.51 15.81
C ALA A 101 -23.75 22.03 15.72
N ARG A 102 -22.52 22.48 15.45
CA ARG A 102 -22.25 23.91 15.23
C ARG A 102 -22.80 24.42 13.89
N LEU A 103 -22.89 23.57 12.88
CA LEU A 103 -23.58 23.94 11.64
C LEU A 103 -25.08 24.17 11.91
N ALA A 104 -25.66 23.42 12.86
CA ALA A 104 -27.08 23.52 13.23
C ALA A 104 -27.45 24.87 13.87
N GLU A 105 -26.47 25.61 14.41
CA GLU A 105 -26.66 26.99 14.90
C GLU A 105 -26.95 27.99 13.77
N HIS A 106 -26.67 27.61 12.51
CA HIS A 106 -26.80 28.48 11.35
C HIS A 106 -27.74 27.92 10.28
N VAL A 107 -27.79 26.61 10.13
CA VAL A 107 -28.58 25.90 9.12
C VAL A 107 -29.38 24.79 9.80
N GLU A 108 -30.71 24.84 9.66
CA GLU A 108 -31.62 23.83 10.20
C GLU A 108 -31.12 22.40 9.88
N PRO A 109 -31.16 21.45 10.84
CA PRO A 109 -30.59 20.10 10.68
C PRO A 109 -31.00 19.40 9.37
N ASP A 110 -32.28 19.49 9.01
CA ASP A 110 -32.84 18.85 7.81
C ASP A 110 -32.34 19.47 6.48
N GLN A 111 -31.81 20.70 6.55
CA GLN A 111 -31.34 21.50 5.43
C GLN A 111 -29.80 21.55 5.30
N GLN A 112 -29.04 20.97 6.24
CA GLN A 112 -27.57 21.01 6.19
C GLN A 112 -27.00 20.35 4.93
N LYS A 113 -27.63 19.27 4.46
CA LYS A 113 -27.30 18.53 3.22
C LYS A 113 -25.79 18.27 3.02
N LEU A 114 -25.03 18.08 4.10
CA LEU A 114 -23.65 17.60 4.00
C LEU A 114 -23.63 16.21 3.32
N PRO A 115 -22.57 15.88 2.55
CA PRO A 115 -22.47 14.57 1.93
C PRO A 115 -22.62 13.44 2.95
N ALA A 116 -23.37 12.39 2.62
CA ALA A 116 -23.59 11.25 3.51
C ALA A 116 -22.25 10.61 3.96
N ALA A 117 -21.25 10.59 3.08
CA ALA A 117 -19.91 10.10 3.41
C ALA A 117 -19.20 10.95 4.49
N THR A 118 -19.49 12.25 4.57
CA THR A 118 -18.97 13.15 5.62
C THR A 118 -19.70 12.91 6.94
N LEU A 119 -21.03 12.75 6.91
CA LEU A 119 -21.83 12.48 8.11
C LEU A 119 -21.51 11.11 8.72
N ALA A 120 -21.27 10.09 7.89
CA ALA A 120 -20.89 8.74 8.35
C ALA A 120 -19.58 8.70 9.15
N LEU A 121 -18.74 9.74 9.07
CA LEU A 121 -17.53 9.84 9.89
C LEU A 121 -17.82 10.21 11.35
N GLU A 122 -18.99 10.78 11.67
CA GLU A 122 -19.36 11.19 13.03
C GLU A 122 -20.05 10.07 13.83
N GLU A 123 -20.35 8.94 13.20
CA GLU A 123 -21.05 7.80 13.81
C GLU A 123 -20.08 6.83 14.50
N ASP A 124 -20.50 6.28 15.65
CA ASP A 124 -19.80 5.23 16.42
C ASP A 124 -18.31 5.49 16.68
N LEU A 125 -17.98 6.73 17.08
CA LEU A 125 -16.61 7.15 17.34
C LEU A 125 -16.10 6.73 18.72
N LYS A 126 -15.00 5.97 18.77
CA LYS A 126 -14.20 5.79 19.99
C LYS A 126 -13.20 6.92 20.11
N VAL A 127 -13.36 7.78 21.12
CA VAL A 127 -12.56 9.00 21.29
C VAL A 127 -11.51 8.84 22.38
N PHE A 128 -10.25 9.11 22.03
CA PHE A 128 -9.11 9.17 22.92
C PHE A 128 -8.64 10.62 23.04
N HIS A 129 -8.80 11.19 24.23
CA HIS A 129 -8.45 12.59 24.51
C HIS A 129 -7.00 12.74 24.97
N ASN A 130 -6.44 13.94 24.88
CA ASN A 130 -5.12 14.27 25.42
C ASN A 130 -3.95 13.46 24.84
N ALA A 131 -4.06 12.98 23.59
CA ALA A 131 -2.92 12.43 22.88
C ALA A 131 -1.95 13.54 22.45
N LEU A 132 -0.68 13.21 22.29
CA LEU A 132 0.35 14.14 21.83
C LEU A 132 0.84 13.70 20.44
N LYS A 133 0.64 14.53 19.43
CA LYS A 133 1.24 14.33 18.09
C LYS A 133 2.65 14.88 18.11
N LEU A 134 3.64 14.00 17.97
CA LEU A 134 5.06 14.34 17.96
C LEU A 134 5.46 14.90 16.60
N ALA A 135 6.12 16.05 16.61
CA ALA A 135 6.64 16.73 15.44
C ALA A 135 7.79 17.66 15.86
N HIS A 136 8.22 18.61 15.03
CA HIS A 136 9.13 19.68 15.47
C HIS A 136 8.58 20.48 16.65
N LYS A 137 7.25 20.57 16.76
CA LYS A 137 6.54 21.08 17.92
C LYS A 137 5.41 20.12 18.26
N ASP A 138 5.49 19.55 19.44
CA ASP A 138 4.46 18.66 19.94
C ASP A 138 3.12 19.38 20.06
N THR A 139 2.06 18.70 19.64
CA THR A 139 0.71 19.26 19.62
C THR A 139 -0.26 18.32 20.28
N LYS A 140 -1.07 18.85 21.20
CA LYS A 140 -2.15 18.09 21.82
C LYS A 140 -3.26 17.86 20.81
N VAL A 141 -3.72 16.63 20.73
CA VAL A 141 -4.75 16.18 19.79
C VAL A 141 -5.72 15.22 20.48
N SER A 142 -6.90 15.07 19.90
CA SER A 142 -7.81 13.97 20.18
C SER A 142 -7.83 13.03 18.98
N ILE A 143 -7.68 11.74 19.26
CA ILE A 143 -7.72 10.68 18.24
C ILE A 143 -9.10 10.05 18.33
N LYS A 144 -9.88 10.13 17.26
CA LYS A 144 -11.20 9.50 17.16
C LYS A 144 -11.10 8.35 16.16
N VAL A 145 -11.38 7.14 16.60
CA VAL A 145 -11.41 5.95 15.74
C VAL A 145 -12.86 5.64 15.44
N GLY A 146 -13.28 5.90 14.21
CA GLY A 146 -14.60 5.52 13.71
C GLY A 146 -14.55 4.18 13.00
N SER A 147 -15.65 3.80 12.36
CA SER A 147 -15.69 2.50 11.70
C SER A 147 -14.77 2.44 10.46
N THR A 148 -14.67 3.53 9.68
CA THR A 148 -13.96 3.54 8.38
C THR A 148 -12.69 4.40 8.36
N ALA A 149 -12.46 5.23 9.37
CA ALA A 149 -11.37 6.19 9.39
C ALA A 149 -10.92 6.55 10.81
N VAL A 150 -9.69 7.04 10.90
CA VAL A 150 -9.12 7.69 12.08
C VAL A 150 -9.16 9.21 11.85
N GLN A 151 -9.69 9.94 12.82
CA GLN A 151 -9.70 11.40 12.83
C GLN A 151 -8.75 11.91 13.92
N VAL A 152 -7.90 12.86 13.57
CA VAL A 152 -6.96 13.51 14.49
C VAL A 152 -7.35 14.98 14.57
N THR A 153 -8.10 15.33 15.61
CA THR A 153 -8.56 16.70 15.85
C THR A 153 -7.59 17.44 16.76
N SER A 154 -7.18 18.65 16.38
CA SER A 154 -6.30 19.47 17.23
C SER A 154 -7.02 19.88 18.52
N ALA A 155 -6.37 19.76 19.68
CA ALA A 155 -6.92 20.21 20.95
C ALA A 155 -6.76 21.73 21.14
N GLU A 156 -5.76 22.32 20.50
CA GLU A 156 -5.54 23.76 20.46
C GLU A 156 -6.02 24.34 19.13
N ARG A 157 -6.58 25.56 19.18
CA ARG A 157 -6.96 26.27 17.97
C ARG A 157 -5.74 26.88 17.30
N THR A 158 -5.68 26.75 15.98
CA THR A 158 -4.63 27.36 15.16
C THR A 158 -5.19 28.44 14.26
N ARG A 159 -4.31 29.35 13.82
CA ARG A 159 -4.71 30.42 12.89
C ARG A 159 -4.80 29.90 11.46
N VAL A 160 -5.97 30.03 10.86
CA VAL A 160 -6.25 29.84 9.43
C VAL A 160 -6.96 31.09 8.92
N LEU A 161 -6.42 31.73 7.88
CA LEU A 161 -6.95 32.99 7.34
C LEU A 161 -7.24 34.05 8.43
N GLY A 162 -6.38 34.12 9.46
CA GLY A 162 -6.52 35.07 10.57
C GLY A 162 -7.52 34.68 11.67
N GLN A 163 -8.27 33.58 11.52
CA GLN A 163 -9.24 33.11 12.52
C GLN A 163 -8.70 31.90 13.30
N SER A 164 -9.16 31.73 14.54
CA SER A 164 -8.75 30.65 15.45
C SER A 164 -9.67 29.44 15.30
N VAL A 165 -9.16 28.35 14.75
CA VAL A 165 -9.95 27.18 14.31
C VAL A 165 -9.38 25.87 14.84
N PHE A 166 -10.24 24.89 15.05
CA PHE A 166 -9.81 23.50 15.23
C PHE A 166 -9.54 22.86 13.87
N LEU A 167 -8.51 22.03 13.80
CA LEU A 167 -8.20 21.26 12.60
C LEU A 167 -8.62 19.81 12.80
N ASN A 168 -9.14 19.19 11.75
CA ASN A 168 -9.50 17.78 11.75
C ASN A 168 -8.80 17.07 10.59
N ASP A 169 -7.74 16.32 10.88
CA ASP A 169 -7.06 15.48 9.89
C ASP A 169 -7.72 14.10 9.85
N ILE A 170 -8.17 13.67 8.67
CA ILE A 170 -8.91 12.41 8.49
C ILE A 170 -8.03 11.44 7.70
N TYR A 171 -7.91 10.21 8.18
CA TYR A 171 -7.13 9.14 7.57
C TYR A 171 -8.01 7.91 7.41
N TYR A 172 -8.38 7.57 6.17
CA TYR A 172 -9.20 6.38 5.91
C TYR A 172 -8.42 5.09 6.14
N ALA A 173 -9.10 4.03 6.57
CA ALA A 173 -8.48 2.70 6.76
C ALA A 173 -7.73 2.21 5.51
N SER A 174 -8.20 2.56 4.31
CA SER A 174 -7.54 2.25 3.03
C SER A 174 -6.15 2.86 2.88
N GLU A 175 -5.88 3.97 3.55
CA GLU A 175 -4.66 4.77 3.42
C GLU A 175 -3.64 4.47 4.51
N ILE A 176 -4.01 3.72 5.54
CA ILE A 176 -3.10 3.31 6.60
C ILE A 176 -2.32 2.09 6.08
N GLU A 177 -1.02 2.28 5.82
CA GLU A 177 -0.12 1.23 5.31
C GLU A 177 0.46 0.39 6.44
N GLU A 178 0.87 1.02 7.54
CA GLU A 178 1.51 0.35 8.67
C GLU A 178 1.13 1.02 9.99
N ILE A 179 0.97 0.20 11.03
CA ILE A 179 0.69 0.62 12.41
C ILE A 179 1.73 -0.06 13.29
N CYS A 180 2.59 0.72 13.94
CA CYS A 180 3.66 0.18 14.77
C CYS A 180 3.60 0.78 16.17
N LEU A 181 3.37 -0.08 17.18
CA LEU A 181 3.53 0.27 18.59
C LEU A 181 5.03 0.30 18.90
N VAL A 182 5.54 1.45 19.32
CA VAL A 182 6.97 1.65 19.60
C VAL A 182 7.28 1.29 21.05
N ASP A 183 6.45 1.77 21.98
CA ASP A 183 6.49 1.45 23.40
C ASP A 183 5.06 1.53 24.01
N GLU A 184 4.91 1.35 25.32
CA GLU A 184 3.60 1.40 26.01
C GLU A 184 2.85 2.72 25.83
N ASN A 185 3.58 3.81 25.55
CA ASN A 185 3.03 5.16 25.49
C ASN A 185 3.15 5.81 24.11
N GLN A 186 3.71 5.14 23.10
CA GLN A 186 4.01 5.70 21.80
C GLN A 186 3.70 4.71 20.67
N PHE A 187 3.05 5.20 19.62
CA PHE A 187 2.83 4.46 18.38
C PHE A 187 3.01 5.35 17.15
N THR A 188 3.15 4.69 15.99
CA THR A 188 3.33 5.34 14.69
C THR A 188 2.31 4.83 13.68
N LEU A 189 1.86 5.73 12.80
CA LEU A 189 1.02 5.44 11.64
C LEU A 189 1.74 5.84 10.36
N THR A 190 1.96 4.89 9.47
CA THR A 190 2.44 5.15 8.12
C THR A 190 1.23 5.33 7.20
N ILE A 191 1.09 6.52 6.62
CA ILE A 191 -0.03 6.86 5.73
C ILE A 191 0.46 6.85 4.28
N ALA A 192 -0.32 6.20 3.40
CA ALA A 192 -0.05 6.11 1.98
C ALA A 192 0.18 7.49 1.35
N ASN A 193 1.25 7.60 0.57
CA ASN A 193 1.68 8.84 -0.07
C ASN A 193 2.06 9.98 0.89
N GLN A 194 2.22 9.70 2.19
CA GLN A 194 2.87 10.59 3.15
C GLN A 194 4.25 10.00 3.48
N GLY A 195 5.32 10.73 3.16
CA GLY A 195 6.68 10.20 3.29
C GLY A 195 7.14 9.96 4.73
N THR A 196 6.61 10.73 5.69
CA THR A 196 6.99 10.65 7.11
C THR A 196 5.85 10.03 7.91
N PRO A 197 6.12 8.99 8.74
CA PRO A 197 5.10 8.42 9.61
C PRO A 197 4.65 9.45 10.66
N LEU A 198 3.38 9.35 11.06
CA LEU A 198 2.81 10.15 12.12
C LEU A 198 3.09 9.46 13.45
N THR A 199 3.74 10.15 14.39
CA THR A 199 4.04 9.60 15.71
C THR A 199 3.13 10.23 16.77
N PHE A 200 2.56 9.40 17.63
CA PHE A 200 1.66 9.82 18.69
C PHE A 200 2.09 9.23 20.03
N MET A 201 1.88 9.97 21.11
CA MET A 201 1.97 9.46 22.47
C MET A 201 0.62 9.54 23.20
N HIS A 202 0.27 8.49 23.94
CA HIS A 202 -0.93 8.39 24.75
C HIS A 202 -0.81 7.28 25.80
N GLN A 203 -1.51 7.38 26.92
CA GLN A 203 -1.45 6.36 28.00
C GLN A 203 -2.14 5.04 27.60
N GLU A 204 -3.04 5.09 26.62
CA GLU A 204 -3.80 3.94 26.12
C GLU A 204 -3.39 3.56 24.68
N CYS A 205 -2.08 3.60 24.36
CA CYS A 205 -1.61 3.32 23.00
C CYS A 205 -2.03 1.94 22.50
N GLU A 206 -1.97 0.92 23.34
CA GLU A 206 -2.43 -0.43 22.98
C GLU A 206 -3.89 -0.45 22.54
N ALA A 207 -4.78 0.22 23.29
CA ALA A 207 -6.20 0.28 22.97
C ALA A 207 -6.47 1.06 21.68
N ILE A 208 -5.71 2.14 21.41
CA ILE A 208 -5.77 2.91 20.17
C ILE A 208 -5.32 2.03 19.00
N VAL A 209 -4.12 1.45 19.08
CA VAL A 209 -3.53 0.61 18.04
C VAL A 209 -4.43 -0.57 17.70
N GLN A 210 -4.97 -1.27 18.71
CA GLN A 210 -5.93 -2.37 18.48
C GLN A 210 -7.19 -1.91 17.76
N SER A 211 -7.72 -0.73 18.11
CA SER A 211 -8.91 -0.17 17.44
C SER A 211 -8.61 0.21 15.98
N ILE A 212 -7.41 0.73 15.70
CA ILE A 212 -6.99 1.09 14.33
C ILE A 212 -6.70 -0.17 13.50
N ILE A 213 -6.03 -1.18 14.07
CA ILE A 213 -5.82 -2.48 13.43
C ILE A 213 -7.17 -3.10 13.07
N HIS A 214 -8.14 -3.08 13.99
CA HIS A 214 -9.47 -3.63 13.74
C HIS A 214 -10.14 -3.02 12.51
N ILE A 215 -10.15 -1.69 12.37
CA ILE A 215 -10.78 -1.03 11.21
C ILE A 215 -10.01 -1.27 9.92
N ARG A 216 -8.68 -1.41 10.01
CA ARG A 216 -7.81 -1.73 8.87
C ARG A 216 -8.07 -3.14 8.37
N THR A 217 -8.02 -4.14 9.25
CA THR A 217 -8.32 -5.55 8.92
C THR A 217 -9.73 -5.69 8.37
N ARG A 218 -10.71 -4.98 8.94
CA ARG A 218 -12.10 -4.98 8.44
C ARG A 218 -12.18 -4.44 7.01
N TRP A 219 -11.47 -3.36 6.70
CA TRP A 219 -11.40 -2.80 5.36
C TRP A 219 -10.72 -3.77 4.37
N GLU A 220 -9.62 -4.42 4.78
CA GLU A 220 -8.91 -5.42 3.97
C GLU A 220 -9.81 -6.61 3.63
N LEU A 221 -10.53 -7.14 4.63
CA LEU A 221 -11.49 -8.24 4.44
C LEU A 221 -12.69 -7.85 3.57
N SER A 222 -13.04 -6.55 3.53
CA SER A 222 -14.12 -6.04 2.67
C SER A 222 -13.69 -5.78 1.22
N GLN A 223 -12.39 -5.82 0.92
CA GLN A 223 -11.95 -5.68 -0.46
C GLN A 223 -12.32 -6.95 -1.23
N PRO A 224 -13.00 -6.84 -2.39
CA PRO A 224 -13.22 -7.98 -3.27
C PRO A 224 -11.85 -8.56 -3.66
N ASP A 225 -11.66 -9.88 -3.45
CA ASP A 225 -10.42 -10.66 -3.63
C ASP A 225 -9.27 -9.85 -4.25
N SER A 226 -8.53 -9.18 -3.36
CA SER A 226 -7.30 -8.41 -3.58
C SER A 226 -6.91 -8.21 -5.05
N ILE A 227 -7.14 -7.00 -5.59
CA ILE A 227 -6.24 -6.48 -6.64
C ILE A 227 -4.84 -6.60 -6.05
N PRO A 228 -3.93 -7.40 -6.63
CA PRO A 228 -2.60 -7.56 -6.06
C PRO A 228 -1.95 -6.18 -6.05
N GLN A 229 -1.72 -5.64 -4.86
CA GLN A 229 -0.81 -4.51 -4.68
C GLN A 229 0.51 -4.96 -5.29
N HIS A 230 0.86 -4.40 -6.46
CA HIS A 230 2.21 -4.52 -6.96
C HIS A 230 3.11 -3.89 -5.90
N THR A 231 3.83 -4.72 -5.15
CA THR A 231 4.92 -4.30 -4.29
C THR A 231 5.79 -3.34 -5.10
N LYS A 232 5.90 -2.08 -4.66
CA LYS A 232 6.76 -1.10 -5.32
C LYS A 232 8.16 -1.72 -5.41
N ILE A 233 8.61 -2.03 -6.62
CA ILE A 233 9.92 -2.62 -6.87
C ILE A 233 10.96 -1.63 -6.34
N ARG A 234 11.68 -1.99 -5.27
CA ARG A 234 12.78 -1.14 -4.77
C ARG A 234 13.99 -1.38 -5.67
N PRO A 235 14.89 -0.39 -5.85
CA PRO A 235 16.07 -0.53 -6.72
C PRO A 235 16.91 -1.79 -6.46
N LYS A 236 16.94 -2.27 -5.21
CA LYS A 236 17.62 -3.50 -4.81
C LYS A 236 16.91 -4.79 -5.26
N ASP A 237 15.58 -4.78 -5.38
CA ASP A 237 14.75 -5.93 -5.76
C ASP A 237 14.65 -6.12 -7.29
N VAL A 238 15.13 -5.13 -8.05
CA VAL A 238 15.04 -5.08 -9.53
C VAL A 238 15.70 -6.29 -10.20
N PRO A 239 16.94 -6.73 -9.84
CA PRO A 239 17.61 -7.79 -10.58
C PRO A 239 16.89 -9.14 -10.45
N GLY A 240 16.49 -9.52 -9.23
CA GLY A 240 15.78 -10.78 -8.98
C GLY A 240 14.40 -10.82 -9.66
N THR A 241 13.66 -9.70 -9.61
CA THR A 241 12.35 -9.56 -10.26
C THR A 241 12.46 -9.71 -11.77
N LEU A 242 13.35 -8.94 -12.39
CA LEU A 242 13.52 -8.98 -13.84
C LEU A 242 14.07 -10.32 -14.32
N LEU A 243 14.91 -10.99 -13.51
CA LEU A 243 15.41 -12.32 -13.82
C LEU A 243 14.29 -13.37 -13.87
N ASN A 244 13.37 -13.36 -12.90
CA ASN A 244 12.20 -14.25 -12.92
C ASN A 244 11.33 -13.98 -14.15
N ILE A 245 11.08 -12.71 -14.48
CA ILE A 245 10.33 -12.30 -15.68
C ILE A 245 11.00 -12.86 -16.94
N ALA A 246 12.33 -12.76 -17.06
CA ALA A 246 13.06 -13.28 -18.20
C ALA A 246 12.97 -14.81 -18.30
N LEU A 247 13.26 -15.53 -17.21
CA LEU A 247 13.27 -17.01 -17.21
C LEU A 247 11.89 -17.62 -17.46
N LEU A 248 10.84 -17.05 -16.86
CA LEU A 248 9.47 -17.53 -17.05
C LEU A 248 8.99 -17.30 -18.50
N ASN A 249 9.20 -16.10 -19.05
CA ASN A 249 8.74 -15.75 -20.39
C ASN A 249 9.54 -16.42 -21.51
N LEU A 250 10.77 -16.88 -21.24
CA LEU A 250 11.49 -17.77 -22.16
C LEU A 250 10.74 -19.09 -22.39
N GLY A 251 9.93 -19.56 -21.43
CA GLY A 251 9.08 -20.74 -21.58
C GLY A 251 7.78 -20.53 -22.35
N SER A 252 7.48 -19.31 -22.81
CA SER A 252 6.23 -19.00 -23.49
C SER A 252 6.09 -19.75 -24.82
N SER A 253 4.86 -20.05 -25.23
CA SER A 253 4.56 -20.57 -26.58
C SER A 253 4.74 -19.51 -27.68
N ASP A 254 4.62 -18.22 -27.33
CA ASP A 254 4.81 -17.10 -28.26
C ASP A 254 6.31 -16.87 -28.57
N PRO A 255 6.75 -17.06 -29.82
CA PRO A 255 8.13 -16.82 -30.24
C PRO A 255 8.61 -15.38 -29.98
N SER A 256 7.72 -14.39 -30.13
CA SER A 256 8.07 -12.97 -29.96
C SER A 256 8.38 -12.68 -28.49
N LEU A 257 7.55 -13.20 -27.58
CA LEU A 257 7.76 -13.10 -26.14
C LEU A 257 9.04 -13.81 -25.70
N ARG A 258 9.36 -14.99 -26.25
CA ARG A 258 10.62 -15.69 -25.96
C ARG A 258 11.84 -14.86 -26.38
N SER A 259 11.84 -14.30 -27.59
CA SER A 259 12.94 -13.45 -28.06
C SER A 259 13.09 -12.18 -27.22
N ALA A 260 11.98 -11.55 -26.83
CA ALA A 260 12.01 -10.38 -25.93
C ALA A 260 12.56 -10.75 -24.54
N ALA A 261 12.16 -11.91 -23.99
CA ALA A 261 12.64 -12.40 -22.71
C ALA A 261 14.14 -12.77 -22.74
N TYR A 262 14.63 -13.32 -23.85
CA TYR A 262 16.06 -13.57 -24.06
C TYR A 262 16.88 -12.28 -24.10
N ASN A 263 16.40 -11.26 -24.83
CA ASN A 263 17.06 -9.96 -24.88
C ASN A 263 17.06 -9.28 -23.51
N LEU A 264 15.95 -9.40 -22.76
CA LEU A 264 15.90 -8.96 -21.36
C LEU A 264 16.96 -9.67 -20.51
N LEU A 265 17.10 -10.99 -20.63
CA LEU A 265 18.12 -11.75 -19.92
C LEU A 265 19.54 -11.24 -20.26
N CYS A 266 19.84 -11.02 -21.55
CA CYS A 266 21.11 -10.46 -22.00
C CYS A 266 21.35 -9.08 -21.36
N ALA A 267 20.38 -8.18 -21.48
CA ALA A 267 20.46 -6.83 -20.92
C ALA A 267 20.67 -6.85 -19.39
N LEU A 268 19.99 -7.73 -18.67
CA LEU A 268 20.17 -7.90 -17.22
C LEU A 268 21.58 -8.35 -16.87
N THR A 269 22.10 -9.35 -17.60
CA THR A 269 23.43 -9.88 -17.34
C THR A 269 24.52 -8.85 -17.60
N CYS A 270 24.38 -8.04 -18.66
CA CYS A 270 25.30 -6.94 -18.94
C CYS A 270 25.17 -5.80 -17.91
N THR A 271 23.95 -5.39 -17.57
CA THR A 271 23.70 -4.22 -16.70
C THR A 271 24.12 -4.47 -15.26
N PHE A 272 23.84 -5.66 -14.74
CA PHE A 272 24.17 -6.03 -13.36
C PHE A 272 25.45 -6.87 -13.24
N ASN A 273 26.17 -7.06 -14.36
CA ASN A 273 27.41 -7.84 -14.44
C ASN A 273 27.27 -9.26 -13.86
N LEU A 274 26.14 -9.92 -14.15
CA LEU A 274 25.85 -11.27 -13.67
C LEU A 274 26.75 -12.27 -14.40
N LYS A 275 27.46 -13.11 -13.65
CA LYS A 275 28.43 -14.04 -14.23
C LYS A 275 27.75 -15.24 -14.89
N ILE A 276 27.44 -15.10 -16.17
CA ILE A 276 27.06 -16.19 -17.06
C ILE A 276 28.16 -16.32 -18.11
N GLU A 277 29.09 -17.25 -17.91
CA GLU A 277 30.23 -17.42 -18.81
C GLU A 277 29.78 -17.81 -20.23
N GLY A 278 30.07 -16.95 -21.22
CA GLY A 278 30.13 -17.30 -22.65
C GLY A 278 28.86 -17.80 -23.35
N GLN A 279 27.66 -17.66 -22.76
CA GLN A 279 26.43 -18.31 -23.27
C GLN A 279 25.38 -17.38 -23.90
N LEU A 280 25.50 -16.06 -23.74
CA LEU A 280 24.49 -15.12 -24.20
C LEU A 280 25.08 -14.14 -25.21
N LEU A 281 24.45 -14.06 -26.40
CA LEU A 281 24.83 -13.14 -27.46
C LEU A 281 23.59 -12.37 -27.91
N GLU A 282 23.56 -11.07 -27.64
CA GLU A 282 22.49 -10.19 -28.10
C GLU A 282 22.62 -10.01 -29.61
N THR A 283 21.65 -10.54 -30.37
CA THR A 283 21.64 -10.42 -31.84
C THR A 283 20.22 -10.18 -32.35
N SER A 284 20.05 -9.18 -33.21
CA SER A 284 18.78 -8.90 -33.90
C SER A 284 18.51 -9.99 -34.94
N GLY A 285 17.59 -10.91 -34.64
CA GLY A 285 17.20 -12.01 -35.52
C GLY A 285 17.34 -13.42 -34.93
N LEU A 286 17.68 -13.53 -33.63
CA LEU A 286 17.76 -14.82 -32.96
C LEU A 286 16.36 -15.40 -32.70
N CYS A 287 16.11 -16.62 -33.20
CA CYS A 287 14.89 -17.38 -32.92
C CYS A 287 15.13 -18.29 -31.73
N ILE A 288 14.38 -18.08 -30.64
CA ILE A 288 14.43 -18.95 -29.45
C ILE A 288 13.48 -20.14 -29.65
N PRO A 289 13.99 -21.39 -29.70
CA PRO A 289 13.15 -22.58 -29.81
C PRO A 289 12.20 -22.73 -28.62
N ALA A 290 11.04 -23.36 -28.83
CA ALA A 290 10.09 -23.65 -27.75
C ALA A 290 10.58 -24.74 -26.79
N ASN A 291 11.43 -25.66 -27.24
CA ASN A 291 12.07 -26.67 -26.38
C ASN A 291 13.37 -26.14 -25.78
N ASN A 292 13.26 -25.21 -24.83
CA ASN A 292 14.39 -24.50 -24.23
C ASN A 292 14.49 -24.67 -22.70
N THR A 293 13.68 -25.55 -22.10
CA THR A 293 13.68 -25.81 -20.64
C THR A 293 15.08 -26.11 -20.10
N LEU A 294 15.84 -26.98 -20.77
CA LEU A 294 17.20 -27.33 -20.33
C LEU A 294 18.13 -26.12 -20.30
N PHE A 295 17.99 -25.21 -21.26
CA PHE A 295 18.76 -23.97 -21.32
C PHE A 295 18.36 -23.01 -20.19
N ILE A 296 17.06 -22.81 -19.95
CA ILE A 296 16.56 -21.97 -18.85
C ILE A 296 17.08 -22.49 -17.50
N VAL A 297 16.99 -23.80 -17.29
CA VAL A 297 17.46 -24.45 -16.05
C VAL A 297 18.98 -24.38 -15.91
N SER A 298 19.76 -24.53 -16.99
CA SER A 298 21.21 -24.40 -16.93
C SER A 298 21.64 -22.99 -16.55
N ILE A 299 21.00 -21.96 -17.15
CA ILE A 299 21.23 -20.56 -16.80
C ILE A 299 20.90 -20.31 -15.32
N SER A 300 19.74 -20.77 -14.87
CA SER A 300 19.32 -20.57 -13.47
C SER A 300 20.28 -21.24 -12.48
N LYS A 301 20.80 -22.44 -12.78
CA LYS A 301 21.81 -23.12 -11.97
C LYS A 301 23.12 -22.33 -11.87
N THR A 302 23.62 -21.82 -13.00
CA THR A 302 24.84 -20.99 -13.04
C THR A 302 24.66 -19.72 -12.21
N LEU A 303 23.52 -19.04 -12.36
CA LEU A 303 23.20 -17.83 -11.61
C LEU A 303 23.02 -18.09 -10.13
N ALA A 304 22.34 -19.16 -9.73
CA ALA A 304 22.19 -19.53 -8.32
C ALA A 304 23.54 -19.80 -7.65
N ALA A 305 24.50 -20.37 -8.38
CA ALA A 305 25.85 -20.63 -7.88
C ALA A 305 26.69 -19.34 -7.75
N ASN A 306 26.63 -18.48 -8.76
CA ASN A 306 27.48 -17.28 -8.86
C ASN A 306 26.92 -16.06 -8.12
N GLU A 307 25.59 -15.92 -8.06
CA GLU A 307 24.88 -14.74 -7.55
C GLU A 307 23.92 -15.08 -6.38
N PRO A 308 24.39 -15.75 -5.31
CA PRO A 308 23.53 -16.23 -4.22
C PRO A 308 22.82 -15.11 -3.46
N HIS A 309 23.30 -13.87 -3.56
CA HIS A 309 22.70 -12.71 -2.90
C HIS A 309 21.29 -12.37 -3.43
N LEU A 310 20.95 -12.78 -4.65
CA LEU A 310 19.64 -12.55 -5.28
C LEU A 310 18.57 -13.55 -4.84
N THR A 311 18.94 -14.60 -4.11
CA THR A 311 18.08 -15.76 -3.79
C THR A 311 16.72 -15.36 -3.21
N LEU A 312 16.69 -14.52 -2.18
CA LEU A 312 15.45 -14.20 -1.48
C LEU A 312 14.45 -13.48 -2.38
N GLU A 313 14.93 -12.51 -3.16
CA GLU A 313 14.11 -11.71 -4.07
C GLU A 313 13.64 -12.54 -5.26
N PHE A 314 14.54 -13.36 -5.82
CA PHE A 314 14.20 -14.25 -6.92
C PHE A 314 13.11 -15.26 -6.51
N LEU A 315 13.26 -15.93 -5.36
CA LEU A 315 12.27 -16.88 -4.86
C LEU A 315 10.92 -16.20 -4.57
N GLU A 316 10.94 -15.01 -3.98
CA GLU A 316 9.74 -14.23 -3.69
C GLU A 316 8.91 -13.97 -4.95
N GLU A 317 9.57 -13.57 -6.03
CA GLU A 317 8.92 -13.29 -7.32
C GLU A 317 8.47 -14.57 -8.04
N CYS A 318 9.23 -15.66 -7.95
CA CYS A 318 8.81 -16.97 -8.46
C CYS A 318 7.48 -17.40 -7.83
N ILE A 319 7.38 -17.31 -6.50
CA ILE A 319 6.19 -17.72 -5.74
C ILE A 319 5.01 -16.80 -6.04
N SER A 320 5.23 -15.48 -6.09
CA SER A 320 4.20 -14.50 -6.39
C SER A 320 3.60 -14.66 -7.80
N GLY A 321 4.45 -14.95 -8.80
CA GLY A 321 4.04 -15.20 -10.18
C GLY A 321 3.46 -16.60 -10.43
N PHE A 322 3.67 -17.55 -9.52
CA PHE A 322 3.31 -18.95 -9.71
C PHE A 322 1.81 -19.13 -9.98
N SER A 323 0.95 -18.56 -9.14
CA SER A 323 -0.50 -18.78 -9.22
C SER A 323 -1.16 -18.23 -10.49
N LYS A 324 -0.54 -17.23 -11.11
CA LYS A 324 -1.02 -16.56 -12.33
C LYS A 324 -0.50 -17.23 -13.62
N SER A 325 0.38 -18.20 -13.50
CA SER A 325 1.03 -18.88 -14.63
C SER A 325 0.20 -20.07 -15.13
N SER A 326 0.35 -20.43 -16.41
CA SER A 326 -0.21 -21.68 -16.94
C SER A 326 0.46 -22.91 -16.30
N ILE A 327 -0.14 -24.09 -16.42
CA ILE A 327 0.39 -25.32 -15.82
C ILE A 327 1.81 -25.64 -16.35
N GLU A 328 2.04 -25.44 -17.64
CA GLU A 328 3.33 -25.67 -18.29
C GLU A 328 4.41 -24.73 -17.71
N LEU A 329 4.06 -23.45 -17.56
CA LEU A 329 4.95 -22.45 -16.97
C LEU A 329 5.16 -22.68 -15.47
N LYS A 330 4.17 -23.21 -14.75
CA LYS A 330 4.31 -23.63 -13.35
C LYS A 330 5.34 -24.75 -13.21
N HIS A 331 5.30 -25.77 -14.07
CA HIS A 331 6.34 -26.82 -14.08
C HIS A 331 7.73 -26.25 -14.36
N LEU A 332 7.86 -25.37 -15.36
CA LEU A 332 9.12 -24.68 -15.67
C LEU A 332 9.63 -23.85 -14.47
N CYS A 333 8.72 -23.12 -13.81
CA CYS A 333 9.03 -22.32 -12.61
C CYS A 333 9.63 -23.18 -11.50
N LEU A 334 9.04 -24.34 -11.22
CA LEU A 334 9.61 -25.28 -10.24
C LEU A 334 11.03 -25.70 -10.65
N GLU A 335 11.27 -26.04 -11.92
CA GLU A 335 12.60 -26.48 -12.40
C GLU A 335 13.68 -25.41 -12.26
N TYR A 336 13.41 -24.16 -12.63
CA TYR A 336 14.40 -23.10 -12.53
C TYR A 336 14.49 -22.48 -11.12
N MET A 337 13.47 -22.62 -10.28
CA MET A 337 13.47 -22.12 -8.90
C MET A 337 14.26 -23.05 -7.95
N THR A 338 14.20 -24.36 -8.16
CA THR A 338 14.85 -25.36 -7.29
C THR A 338 16.33 -25.08 -6.96
N PRO A 339 17.22 -24.70 -7.91
CA PRO A 339 18.62 -24.42 -7.61
C PRO A 339 18.83 -23.33 -6.55
N TRP A 340 17.91 -22.38 -6.43
CA TRP A 340 17.99 -21.26 -5.50
C TRP A 340 17.59 -21.64 -4.08
N LEU A 341 16.75 -22.67 -3.90
CA LEU A 341 16.35 -23.14 -2.57
C LEU A 341 17.55 -23.58 -1.73
N LEU A 342 18.57 -24.16 -2.38
CA LEU A 342 19.83 -24.58 -1.74
C LEU A 342 20.60 -23.42 -1.10
N ASN A 343 20.38 -22.18 -1.55
CA ASN A 343 21.05 -21.01 -1.00
C ASN A 343 20.39 -20.48 0.27
N LEU A 344 19.18 -20.91 0.63
CA LEU A 344 18.46 -20.40 1.82
C LEU A 344 19.26 -20.59 3.11
N VAL A 345 20.04 -21.68 3.23
CA VAL A 345 20.92 -21.94 4.38
C VAL A 345 21.94 -20.82 4.61
N ARG A 346 22.37 -20.13 3.54
CA ARG A 346 23.34 -19.02 3.63
C ARG A 346 22.77 -17.81 4.38
N PHE A 347 21.45 -17.68 4.44
CA PHE A 347 20.74 -16.60 5.11
C PHE A 347 20.33 -16.94 6.56
N CYS A 348 20.57 -18.18 7.00
CA CYS A 348 20.26 -18.67 8.35
C CYS A 348 21.47 -18.75 9.29
N LYS A 349 22.63 -18.19 8.91
CA LYS A 349 23.83 -18.20 9.77
C LYS A 349 23.63 -17.36 11.04
N HIS A 350 24.17 -17.83 12.17
CA HIS A 350 24.02 -17.20 13.49
C HIS A 350 24.45 -15.72 13.49
N ASN A 351 23.57 -14.84 13.99
CA ASN A 351 23.69 -13.38 14.22
C ASN A 351 22.92 -12.41 13.27
N ASP A 352 22.04 -12.87 12.38
CA ASP A 352 21.20 -11.96 11.57
C ASP A 352 19.70 -12.33 11.61
N ASP A 353 19.03 -11.93 12.69
CA ASP A 353 17.60 -12.21 12.93
C ASP A 353 16.70 -11.67 11.82
N ALA A 354 17.08 -10.57 11.18
CA ALA A 354 16.33 -9.98 10.08
C ALA A 354 16.36 -10.86 8.82
N LYS A 355 17.52 -11.45 8.48
CA LYS A 355 17.62 -12.41 7.36
C LYS A 355 16.88 -13.70 7.66
N ARG A 356 16.95 -14.20 8.91
CA ARG A 356 16.21 -15.39 9.33
C ARG A 356 14.70 -15.18 9.20
N GLN A 357 14.17 -14.03 9.61
CA GLN A 357 12.77 -13.67 9.41
C GLN A 357 12.37 -13.66 7.93
N ARG A 358 13.24 -13.15 7.03
CA ARG A 358 12.98 -13.20 5.58
C ARG A 358 12.93 -14.63 5.04
N VAL A 359 13.80 -15.52 5.51
CA VAL A 359 13.74 -16.95 5.14
C VAL A 359 12.43 -17.57 5.61
N THR A 360 12.02 -17.33 6.86
CA THR A 360 10.72 -17.78 7.37
C THR A 360 9.56 -17.26 6.52
N ALA A 361 9.60 -16.00 6.08
CA ALA A 361 8.57 -15.45 5.20
C ALA A 361 8.51 -16.15 3.83
N ILE A 362 9.66 -16.55 3.27
CA ILE A 362 9.69 -17.36 2.04
C ILE A 362 9.09 -18.75 2.28
N LEU A 363 9.42 -19.39 3.41
CA LEU A 363 8.86 -20.69 3.77
C LEU A 363 7.33 -20.63 3.96
N ASP A 364 6.83 -19.61 4.64
CA ASP A 364 5.39 -19.38 4.81
C ASP A 364 4.67 -19.20 3.46
N LYS A 365 5.32 -18.52 2.51
CA LYS A 365 4.81 -18.37 1.13
C LYS A 365 4.82 -19.70 0.36
N LEU A 366 5.88 -20.51 0.49
CA LEU A 366 5.95 -21.85 -0.12
C LEU A 366 4.89 -22.80 0.46
N ILE A 367 4.65 -22.74 1.77
CA ILE A 367 3.57 -23.47 2.47
C ILE A 367 2.21 -23.06 1.90
N THR A 368 1.97 -21.75 1.82
CA THR A 368 0.72 -21.21 1.28
C THR A 368 0.52 -21.63 -0.18
N MET A 369 1.56 -21.57 -1.00
CA MET A 369 1.55 -22.06 -2.37
C MET A 369 1.21 -23.55 -2.44
N THR A 370 1.80 -24.38 -1.56
CA THR A 370 1.55 -25.82 -1.48
C THR A 370 0.09 -26.14 -1.15
N ILE A 371 -0.52 -25.39 -0.23
CA ILE A 371 -1.92 -25.56 0.18
C ILE A 371 -2.88 -25.16 -0.95
N ASN A 372 -2.57 -24.06 -1.66
CA ASN A 372 -3.48 -23.48 -2.65
C ASN A 372 -3.39 -24.17 -4.02
N GLU A 373 -2.20 -24.62 -4.43
CA GLU A 373 -1.91 -25.14 -5.77
C GLU A 373 -2.17 -26.66 -5.89
N LYS A 374 -3.43 -27.06 -5.70
CA LYS A 374 -3.85 -28.49 -5.67
C LYS A 374 -3.41 -29.31 -6.89
N GLN A 375 -3.44 -28.71 -8.09
CA GLN A 375 -3.05 -29.40 -9.34
C GLN A 375 -1.54 -29.63 -9.44
N MET A 376 -0.74 -28.74 -8.86
CA MET A 376 0.73 -28.83 -8.88
C MET A 376 1.28 -29.56 -7.67
N TYR A 377 0.42 -30.01 -6.75
CA TYR A 377 0.82 -30.55 -5.46
C TYR A 377 1.94 -31.61 -5.54
N PRO A 378 1.86 -32.67 -6.37
CA PRO A 378 2.94 -33.67 -6.45
C PRO A 378 4.27 -33.08 -6.95
N SER A 379 4.21 -32.09 -7.84
CA SER A 379 5.41 -31.44 -8.38
C SER A 379 6.05 -30.51 -7.36
N ILE A 380 5.24 -29.80 -6.57
CA ILE A 380 5.71 -28.97 -5.46
C ILE A 380 6.38 -29.85 -4.40
N GLN A 381 5.77 -30.98 -4.03
CA GLN A 381 6.36 -31.95 -3.11
C GLN A 381 7.74 -32.42 -3.59
N ALA A 382 7.85 -32.87 -4.84
CA ALA A 382 9.09 -33.40 -5.38
C ALA A 382 10.19 -32.33 -5.54
N LYS A 383 9.85 -31.16 -6.08
CA LYS A 383 10.84 -30.14 -6.48
C LYS A 383 11.20 -29.16 -5.37
N ILE A 384 10.26 -28.84 -4.49
CA ILE A 384 10.46 -27.87 -3.41
C ILE A 384 10.83 -28.61 -2.13
N TRP A 385 9.89 -29.38 -1.60
CA TRP A 385 10.05 -30.01 -0.28
C TRP A 385 11.07 -31.14 -0.31
N GLY A 386 11.15 -31.91 -1.39
CA GLY A 386 12.22 -32.89 -1.61
C GLY A 386 13.62 -32.25 -1.69
N SER A 387 13.73 -31.03 -2.22
CA SER A 387 15.00 -30.30 -2.29
C SER A 387 15.37 -29.65 -0.96
N LEU A 388 14.41 -29.04 -0.26
CA LEU A 388 14.60 -28.48 1.09
C LEU A 388 14.92 -29.58 2.10
N GLY A 389 14.36 -30.78 1.93
CA GLY A 389 14.65 -31.95 2.74
C GLY A 389 16.13 -32.34 2.73
N GLN A 390 16.88 -32.03 1.66
CA GLN A 390 18.32 -32.30 1.58
C GLN A 390 19.19 -31.28 2.36
N ILE A 391 18.60 -30.21 2.88
CA ILE A 391 19.29 -29.13 3.58
C ILE A 391 19.05 -29.27 5.09
N THR A 392 19.92 -30.04 5.76
CA THR A 392 19.79 -30.38 7.19
C THR A 392 19.62 -29.14 8.09
N ASP A 393 20.37 -28.07 7.81
CA ASP A 393 20.40 -26.85 8.60
C ASP A 393 19.09 -26.04 8.55
N LEU A 394 18.20 -26.34 7.61
CA LEU A 394 16.90 -25.68 7.48
C LEU A 394 15.74 -26.51 8.03
N LEU A 395 15.95 -27.78 8.35
CA LEU A 395 14.88 -28.70 8.74
C LEU A 395 14.12 -28.19 9.96
N ASP A 396 14.82 -27.73 11.00
CA ASP A 396 14.19 -27.22 12.22
C ASP A 396 13.27 -26.02 11.90
N VAL A 397 13.73 -25.08 11.08
CA VAL A 397 12.96 -23.89 10.69
C VAL A 397 11.73 -24.26 9.85
N VAL A 398 11.87 -25.24 8.95
CA VAL A 398 10.77 -25.74 8.12
C VAL A 398 9.74 -26.46 8.98
N LEU A 399 10.17 -27.34 9.90
CA LEU A 399 9.29 -28.07 10.81
C LEU A 399 8.55 -27.13 11.77
N ASP A 400 9.22 -26.12 12.32
CA ASP A 400 8.59 -25.08 13.13
C ASP A 400 7.50 -24.34 12.34
N SER A 401 7.75 -24.05 11.07
CA SER A 401 6.79 -23.38 10.18
C SER A 401 5.58 -24.29 9.88
N PHE A 402 5.80 -25.60 9.73
CA PHE A 402 4.72 -26.59 9.56
C PHE A 402 3.87 -26.72 10.82
N ILE A 403 4.50 -26.77 12.00
CA ILE A 403 3.80 -26.85 13.30
C ILE A 403 2.95 -25.60 13.51
N LYS A 404 3.54 -24.41 13.31
CA LYS A 404 2.83 -23.13 13.42
C LYS A 404 1.63 -23.05 12.46
N THR A 405 1.82 -23.47 11.21
CA THR A 405 0.73 -23.49 10.21
C THR A 405 -0.38 -24.48 10.57
N SER A 406 0.00 -25.66 11.08
CA SER A 406 -0.97 -26.69 11.51
C SER A 406 -1.75 -26.24 12.73
N ALA A 407 -1.08 -25.64 13.72
CA ALA A 407 -1.69 -25.14 14.95
C ALA A 407 -2.70 -24.00 14.70
N THR A 408 -2.38 -23.08 13.77
CA THR A 408 -3.30 -21.99 13.38
C THR A 408 -4.51 -22.48 12.59
N GLY A 409 -4.42 -23.63 11.90
CA GLY A 409 -5.53 -24.24 11.18
C GLY A 409 -6.50 -25.03 12.07
N GLY A 410 -6.04 -25.52 13.22
CA GLY A 410 -6.80 -26.41 14.10
C GLY A 410 -6.66 -27.89 13.72
N LEU A 411 -6.96 -28.78 14.68
CA LEU A 411 -6.86 -30.24 14.53
C LEU A 411 -7.82 -30.73 13.44
N GLY A 412 -7.33 -31.54 12.49
CA GLY A 412 -8.15 -32.06 11.38
C GLY A 412 -8.44 -31.06 10.26
N SER A 413 -7.78 -29.90 10.24
CA SER A 413 -7.88 -28.96 9.13
C SER A 413 -7.10 -29.44 7.90
N ILE A 414 -7.52 -28.98 6.72
CA ILE A 414 -6.81 -29.21 5.45
C ILE A 414 -5.35 -28.74 5.55
N LYS A 415 -5.09 -27.66 6.28
CA LYS A 415 -3.73 -27.17 6.52
C LYS A 415 -2.90 -28.20 7.28
N ALA A 416 -3.44 -28.76 8.37
CA ALA A 416 -2.74 -29.78 9.15
C ALA A 416 -2.48 -31.07 8.35
N GLU A 417 -3.43 -31.51 7.53
CA GLU A 417 -3.28 -32.69 6.67
C GLU A 417 -2.19 -32.48 5.60
N VAL A 418 -2.23 -31.32 4.91
CA VAL A 418 -1.21 -30.97 3.91
C VAL A 418 0.17 -30.86 4.53
N MET A 419 0.32 -30.27 5.73
CA MET A 419 1.61 -30.19 6.42
C MET A 419 2.12 -31.57 6.86
N ALA A 420 1.24 -32.46 7.32
CA ALA A 420 1.62 -33.82 7.68
C ALA A 420 2.12 -34.62 6.48
N ASP A 421 1.42 -34.55 5.34
CA ASP A 421 1.83 -35.21 4.10
C ASP A 421 3.12 -34.59 3.52
N THR A 422 3.24 -33.26 3.56
CA THR A 422 4.46 -32.55 3.14
C THR A 422 5.69 -32.94 3.98
N ALA A 423 5.51 -33.19 5.28
CA ALA A 423 6.59 -33.65 6.16
C ALA A 423 7.15 -35.02 5.71
N VAL A 424 6.31 -35.89 5.11
CA VAL A 424 6.77 -37.16 4.53
C VAL A 424 7.67 -36.91 3.31
N ALA A 425 7.28 -35.99 2.43
CA ALA A 425 8.11 -35.61 1.29
C ALA A 425 9.45 -34.98 1.73
N LEU A 426 9.43 -34.13 2.76
CA LEU A 426 10.62 -33.55 3.39
C LEU A 426 11.54 -34.65 3.94
N ALA A 427 10.99 -35.65 4.63
CA ALA A 427 11.73 -36.79 5.17
C ALA A 427 12.30 -37.69 4.06
N SER A 428 11.58 -37.89 2.96
CA SER A 428 12.06 -38.68 1.81
C SER A 428 13.31 -38.10 1.16
N GLY A 429 13.51 -36.78 1.24
CA GLY A 429 14.73 -36.10 0.78
C GLY A 429 15.96 -36.37 1.66
N ASN A 430 15.76 -36.81 2.91
CA ASN A 430 16.83 -37.13 3.88
C ASN A 430 17.27 -38.60 3.82
N VAL A 431 16.49 -39.49 3.20
CA VAL A 431 16.84 -40.92 3.10
C VAL A 431 17.75 -41.12 1.90
N LYS A 432 19.07 -41.13 2.15
CA LYS A 432 20.07 -41.71 1.25
C LYS A 432 21.00 -42.63 2.00
#